data_AF-A0A820Q5D3-F1
#
_entry.id   AF-A0A820Q5D3-F1
#
_cell.length_a   1.000
_cell.length_b   1.000
_cell.length_c   1.000
_cell.angle_alpha   90.00
_cell.angle_beta   90.00
_cell.angle_gamma   90.00
#
_symmetry.space_group_name_H-M   'P 1'
#
loop_
_entity.id
_entity.type
_entity.pdbx_description
1 polymer ?
#
loop_
_entity_poly.entity_id
_entity_poly.type
_entity_poly.pdbx_seq_one_letter_code
_entity_poly.pdbx_strand_id
1 'polypeptide(L)'
;YHLKRTLNYSIIEDLTDLHIYRIFEDHQNLINDGLIYWSRDTHNRICFQEYKNKYMIFQEPNKFFSRNNSDDILTDYISSDTINLPDNITSILYIKDKNRKIWKKYTCILRQSGIYYLPKASSSKRDLICILKFDSNIQL
;
A
#
# COMPACT_ATOMS: atom_id res chain seq x y z
N TYR A 1 -19.86 -16.03 23.91
CA TYR A 1 -19.92 -14.82 23.06
C TYR A 1 -19.01 -15.05 21.86
N HIS A 2 -19.57 -15.11 20.66
CA HIS A 2 -18.79 -15.23 19.42
C HIS A 2 -18.90 -13.93 18.64
N LEU A 3 -17.81 -13.54 17.97
CA LEU A 3 -17.81 -12.37 17.10
C LEU A 3 -18.77 -12.59 15.93
N LYS A 4 -19.46 -11.52 15.51
CA LYS A 4 -20.31 -11.56 14.32
C LYS A 4 -19.42 -11.57 13.08
N ARG A 5 -19.68 -12.46 12.13
CA ARG A 5 -18.92 -12.51 10.87
C ARG A 5 -18.97 -11.16 10.16
N THR A 6 -17.80 -10.68 9.73
CA THR A 6 -17.63 -9.49 8.89
C THR A 6 -16.37 -9.66 8.04
N LEU A 7 -16.30 -8.94 6.92
CA LEU A 7 -15.10 -8.84 6.10
C LEU A 7 -14.02 -7.96 6.75
N ASN A 8 -14.38 -7.12 7.72
CA ASN A 8 -13.45 -6.15 8.28
C ASN A 8 -12.40 -6.77 9.21
N TYR A 9 -12.57 -8.03 9.65
CA TYR A 9 -11.58 -8.67 10.48
C TYR A 9 -10.31 -8.95 9.70
N SER A 10 -9.17 -8.55 10.25
CA SER A 10 -7.88 -8.61 9.60
C SER A 10 -6.81 -9.15 10.54
N ILE A 11 -5.84 -9.85 9.95
CA ILE A 11 -4.58 -10.21 10.60
C ILE A 11 -3.59 -9.06 10.41
N ILE A 12 -2.93 -8.65 11.49
CA ILE A 12 -2.00 -7.53 11.50
C ILE A 12 -0.66 -7.98 12.02
N GLU A 13 0.39 -7.65 11.27
CA GLU A 13 1.77 -7.71 11.72
C GLU A 13 2.12 -6.40 12.41
N ASP A 14 2.41 -6.45 13.69
CA ASP A 14 2.88 -5.32 14.48
C ASP A 14 4.39 -5.46 14.73
N LEU A 15 5.16 -4.56 14.13
CA LEU A 15 6.63 -4.49 14.22
C LEU A 15 7.01 -3.52 15.34
N THR A 16 6.95 -4.02 16.58
CA THR A 16 6.96 -3.19 17.79
C THR A 16 8.18 -2.29 17.91
N ASP A 17 9.37 -2.82 17.59
CA ASP A 17 10.65 -2.11 17.71
C ASP A 17 10.79 -0.98 16.70
N LEU A 18 10.04 -1.07 15.59
CA LEU A 18 9.97 -0.04 14.56
C LEU A 18 8.79 0.93 14.77
N HIS A 19 7.89 0.62 15.71
CA HIS A 19 6.63 1.34 15.95
C HIS A 19 5.77 1.48 14.68
N ILE A 20 5.73 0.43 13.86
CA ILE A 20 4.89 0.36 12.66
C ILE A 20 4.12 -0.96 12.64
N TYR A 21 3.03 -1.00 11.89
CA TYR A 21 2.29 -2.21 11.62
C TYR A 21 1.87 -2.27 10.15
N ARG A 22 1.53 -3.47 9.68
CA ARG A 22 0.87 -3.67 8.38
C ARG A 22 -0.25 -4.69 8.49
N ILE A 23 -1.21 -4.56 7.59
CA ILE A 23 -2.32 -5.49 7.45
C ILE A 23 -1.90 -6.58 6.47
N PHE A 24 -2.16 -7.85 6.78
CA PHE A 24 -2.01 -8.93 5.81
C PHE A 24 -3.15 -8.92 4.82
N GLU A 25 -2.82 -9.08 3.54
CA GLU A 25 -3.81 -9.43 2.53
C GLU A 25 -4.26 -10.87 2.72
N ASP A 26 -5.52 -11.18 2.39
CA ASP A 26 -6.11 -12.49 2.71
C ASP A 26 -5.41 -13.66 1.99
N HIS A 27 -4.77 -13.38 0.85
CA HIS A 27 -4.05 -14.37 0.06
C HIS A 27 -2.62 -14.65 0.59
N GLN A 28 -2.09 -13.80 1.48
CA GLN A 28 -0.71 -13.92 1.94
C GLN A 28 -0.52 -15.10 2.90
N ASN A 29 0.63 -15.76 2.79
CA ASN A 29 1.03 -16.79 3.72
C ASN A 29 1.68 -16.15 4.95
N LEU A 30 0.98 -16.22 6.10
CA LEU A 30 1.45 -15.63 7.35
C LEU A 30 2.88 -16.04 7.73
N ILE A 31 3.26 -17.30 7.49
CA ILE A 31 4.59 -17.81 7.85
C ILE A 31 5.65 -17.31 6.88
N ASN A 32 5.46 -17.57 5.59
CA ASN A 32 6.47 -17.31 4.56
C ASN A 32 6.61 -15.83 4.21
N ASP A 33 5.52 -15.06 4.32
CA ASP A 33 5.47 -13.64 3.94
C ASP A 33 5.58 -12.71 5.15
N GLY A 34 5.79 -13.25 6.35
CA GLY A 34 5.87 -12.48 7.59
C GLY A 34 6.79 -13.11 8.63
N LEU A 35 6.31 -14.15 9.32
CA LEU A 35 6.97 -14.64 10.54
C LEU A 35 8.40 -15.13 10.33
N ILE A 36 8.74 -15.66 9.14
CA ILE A 36 10.10 -16.12 8.85
C ILE A 36 11.16 -15.01 8.90
N TYR A 37 10.75 -13.75 8.71
CA TYR A 37 11.66 -12.59 8.74
C TYR A 37 11.87 -12.04 10.16
N TRP A 38 11.17 -12.57 11.16
CA TRP A 38 11.31 -12.13 12.53
C TRP A 38 12.61 -12.64 13.15
N SER A 39 13.26 -11.82 13.98
CA SER A 39 14.35 -12.31 14.82
C SER A 39 13.83 -13.27 15.89
N ARG A 40 14.70 -14.14 16.42
CA ARG A 40 14.30 -15.12 17.45
C ARG A 40 13.89 -14.47 18.77
N ASP A 41 14.41 -13.29 19.04
CA ASP A 41 14.19 -12.46 20.22
C ASP A 41 13.18 -11.32 19.95
N THR A 42 12.42 -11.41 18.86
CA THR A 42 11.47 -10.38 18.46
C THR A 42 10.39 -10.13 19.51
N HIS A 43 9.94 -8.87 19.58
CA HIS A 43 8.74 -8.46 20.32
C HIS A 43 7.54 -8.25 19.38
N ASN A 44 7.69 -8.54 18.09
CA ASN A 44 6.63 -8.41 17.09
C ASN A 44 5.42 -9.26 17.47
N ARG A 45 4.23 -8.82 17.03
CA ARG A 45 2.97 -9.45 17.41
C ARG A 45 2.09 -9.69 16.19
N ILE A 46 1.32 -10.78 16.24
CA ILE A 46 0.19 -10.97 15.35
C ILE A 46 -1.08 -10.57 16.10
N CYS A 47 -1.81 -9.63 15.52
CA CYS A 47 -3.04 -9.11 16.08
C CYS A 47 -4.23 -9.47 15.18
N PHE A 48 -5.39 -9.73 15.79
CA PHE A 48 -6.66 -9.91 15.10
C PHE A 48 -7.60 -8.77 15.50
N GLN A 49 -7.96 -7.91 14.54
CA GLN A 49 -8.81 -6.74 14.82
C GLN A 49 -9.63 -6.32 13.59
N GLU A 50 -10.62 -5.46 13.79
CA GLU A 50 -11.38 -4.87 12.69
C GLU A 50 -10.60 -3.72 12.03
N TYR A 51 -10.54 -3.75 10.70
CA TYR A 51 -10.01 -2.68 9.87
C TYR A 51 -10.99 -2.38 8.73
N LYS A 52 -11.91 -1.44 8.98
CA LYS A 52 -13.03 -1.12 8.06
C LYS A 52 -12.58 -0.65 6.69
N ASN A 53 -11.38 -0.08 6.59
CA ASN A 53 -10.91 0.54 5.36
C ASN A 53 -10.17 -0.44 4.44
N LYS A 54 -9.97 -1.71 4.83
CA LYS A 54 -9.19 -2.70 4.06
C LYS A 54 -9.72 -2.86 2.64
N TYR A 55 -11.04 -2.97 2.50
CA TYR A 55 -11.71 -3.14 1.21
C TYR A 55 -12.44 -1.88 0.72
N MET A 56 -12.04 -0.70 1.20
CA MET A 56 -12.76 0.56 0.91
C MET A 56 -12.80 0.86 -0.59
N ILE A 57 -11.78 0.45 -1.36
CA ILE A 57 -11.76 0.62 -2.82
C ILE A 57 -12.87 -0.18 -3.53
N PHE A 58 -13.25 -1.33 -2.99
CA PHE A 58 -14.33 -2.17 -3.51
C PHE A 58 -15.70 -1.71 -3.03
N GLN A 59 -15.77 -1.14 -1.83
CA GLN A 59 -17.03 -0.64 -1.24
C GLN A 59 -17.42 0.74 -1.80
N GLU A 60 -16.45 1.60 -2.06
CA GLU A 60 -16.65 2.99 -2.48
C GLU A 60 -15.66 3.38 -3.60
N PRO A 61 -15.69 2.70 -4.78
CA PRO A 61 -14.71 2.91 -5.85
C PRO A 61 -14.65 4.37 -6.34
N ASN A 62 -15.78 5.08 -6.34
CA ASN A 62 -15.87 6.48 -6.77
C ASN A 62 -15.08 7.45 -5.88
N LYS A 63 -14.62 7.04 -4.68
CA LYS A 63 -13.69 7.83 -3.86
C LYS A 63 -12.25 7.77 -4.38
N PHE A 64 -11.92 6.78 -5.19
CA PHE A 64 -10.57 6.52 -5.69
C PHE A 64 -10.44 6.81 -7.19
N PHE A 65 -11.47 6.48 -7.97
CA PHE A 65 -11.47 6.64 -9.43
C PHE A 65 -12.38 7.79 -9.88
N SER A 66 -11.95 8.58 -10.88
CA SER A 66 -12.72 9.74 -11.37
C SER A 66 -13.77 9.39 -12.45
N ARG A 67 -14.07 8.10 -12.66
CA ARG A 67 -14.97 7.63 -13.72
C ARG A 67 -16.43 7.58 -13.24
N ASN A 68 -17.37 7.70 -14.19
CA ASN A 68 -18.79 7.94 -13.89
C ASN A 68 -19.61 6.67 -13.49
N ASN A 69 -19.07 5.45 -13.66
CA ASN A 69 -19.78 4.20 -13.37
C ASN A 69 -18.94 3.26 -12.48
N SER A 70 -19.38 2.99 -11.24
CA SER A 70 -18.65 2.15 -10.27
C SER A 70 -18.43 0.70 -10.73
N ASP A 71 -19.43 0.11 -11.37
CA ASP A 71 -19.43 -1.32 -11.70
C ASP A 71 -18.47 -1.62 -12.86
N ASP A 72 -18.42 -0.73 -13.84
CA ASP A 72 -17.45 -0.79 -14.95
C ASP A 72 -16.02 -0.62 -14.42
N ILE A 73 -15.80 0.29 -13.45
CA ILE A 73 -14.49 0.54 -12.84
C ILE A 73 -13.96 -0.70 -12.11
N LEU A 74 -14.79 -1.35 -11.30
CA LEU A 74 -14.37 -2.54 -10.56
C LEU A 74 -14.14 -3.72 -11.49
N THR A 75 -14.99 -3.88 -12.51
CA THR A 75 -14.81 -4.93 -13.53
C THR A 75 -13.49 -4.75 -14.27
N ASP A 76 -13.18 -3.53 -14.71
CA ASP A 76 -11.91 -3.17 -15.34
C ASP A 76 -10.72 -3.36 -14.38
N TYR A 77 -10.88 -3.01 -13.10
CA TYR A 77 -9.82 -3.14 -12.09
C TYR A 77 -9.47 -4.60 -11.80
N ILE A 78 -10.49 -5.46 -11.66
CA ILE A 78 -10.34 -6.87 -11.30
C ILE A 78 -9.93 -7.71 -12.51
N SER A 79 -10.46 -7.42 -13.70
CA SER A 79 -10.26 -8.24 -14.91
C SER A 79 -8.98 -7.88 -15.67
N SER A 80 -8.26 -6.84 -15.26
CA SER A 80 -7.06 -6.40 -15.94
C SER A 80 -5.87 -7.29 -15.58
N ASP A 81 -5.11 -7.69 -16.60
CA ASP A 81 -3.82 -8.38 -16.43
C ASP A 81 -2.77 -7.49 -15.73
N THR A 82 -3.05 -6.19 -15.60
CA THR A 82 -2.21 -5.21 -14.93
C THR A 82 -3.00 -4.42 -13.87
N ILE A 83 -2.32 -4.01 -12.80
CA ILE A 83 -2.94 -3.20 -11.75
C ILE A 83 -3.35 -1.84 -12.32
N ASN A 84 -4.66 -1.63 -12.46
CA ASN A 84 -5.24 -0.36 -12.85
C ASN A 84 -5.25 0.59 -11.65
N LEU A 85 -4.19 1.38 -11.49
CA LEU A 85 -4.13 2.34 -10.40
C LEU A 85 -5.22 3.42 -10.51
N PRO A 86 -5.75 3.90 -9.37
CA PRO A 86 -6.61 5.07 -9.38
C PRO A 86 -5.92 6.31 -9.96
N ASP A 87 -6.71 7.22 -10.52
CA ASP A 87 -6.22 8.26 -11.43
C ASP A 87 -5.18 9.20 -10.77
N ASN A 88 -4.01 9.32 -11.41
CA ASN A 88 -3.00 10.37 -11.17
C ASN A 88 -2.64 10.65 -9.70
N ILE A 89 -2.58 9.63 -8.83
CA ILE A 89 -2.20 9.76 -7.42
C ILE A 89 -0.83 10.47 -7.30
N THR A 90 -0.89 11.75 -6.96
CA THR A 90 0.24 12.66 -6.84
C THR A 90 0.10 13.38 -5.51
N SER A 91 1.14 13.33 -4.67
CA SER A 91 1.10 13.94 -3.36
C SER A 91 2.48 14.40 -2.92
N ILE A 92 2.51 15.34 -1.97
CA ILE A 92 3.74 15.77 -1.31
C ILE A 92 4.05 14.76 -0.22
N LEU A 93 5.22 14.12 -0.29
CA LEU A 93 5.74 13.25 0.77
C LEU A 93 7.01 13.83 1.37
N TYR A 94 7.18 13.62 2.68
CA TYR A 94 8.43 13.89 3.39
C TYR A 94 9.19 12.58 3.51
N ILE A 95 10.37 12.51 2.91
CA ILE A 95 11.21 11.32 2.91
C ILE A 95 12.39 11.55 3.85
N LYS A 96 12.56 10.62 4.80
CA LYS A 96 13.66 10.64 5.75
C LYS A 96 14.97 10.30 5.03
N ASP A 97 16.00 11.09 5.27
CA ASP A 97 17.35 10.80 4.84
C ASP A 97 17.86 9.53 5.52
N LYS A 98 18.53 8.63 4.77
CA LYS A 98 18.93 7.30 5.27
C LYS A 98 19.83 7.38 6.51
N ASN A 99 20.70 8.40 6.56
CA ASN A 99 21.76 8.49 7.56
C ASN A 99 21.52 9.61 8.57
N ARG A 100 20.49 10.45 8.37
CA ARG A 100 20.25 11.66 9.15
C ARG A 100 18.79 11.72 9.59
N LYS A 101 18.53 12.30 10.76
CA LYS A 101 17.17 12.63 11.23
C LYS A 101 16.61 13.88 10.52
N ILE A 102 16.74 13.91 9.19
CA ILE A 102 16.31 15.03 8.33
C ILE A 102 15.27 14.51 7.36
N TRP A 103 14.21 15.29 7.18
CA TRP A 103 13.13 15.00 6.25
C TRP A 103 13.18 15.98 5.09
N LYS A 104 13.10 15.47 3.86
CA LYS A 104 13.09 16.27 2.64
C LYS A 104 11.75 16.15 1.94
N LYS A 105 11.24 17.27 1.45
CA LYS A 105 9.94 17.37 0.77
C LYS A 105 10.08 17.01 -0.72
N TYR A 106 9.25 16.10 -1.20
CA TYR A 106 9.19 15.68 -2.60
C TYR A 106 7.75 15.68 -3.11
N THR A 107 7.55 16.10 -4.35
CA THR A 107 6.30 15.84 -5.07
C THR A 107 6.41 14.44 -5.67
N CYS A 108 5.69 13.50 -5.08
CA CYS A 108 5.72 12.09 -5.43
C CYS A 108 4.52 11.71 -6.26
N ILE A 109 4.73 10.73 -7.13
CA ILE A 109 3.75 10.20 -8.06
C ILE A 109 3.74 8.68 -7.90
N LEU A 110 2.56 8.11 -7.71
CA LEU A 110 2.36 6.66 -7.70
C LEU A 110 2.24 6.14 -9.14
N ARG A 111 2.93 5.04 -9.41
CA ARG A 111 2.85 4.27 -10.66
C ARG A 111 2.77 2.80 -10.31
N GLN A 112 2.34 1.99 -11.26
CA GLN A 112 2.17 0.55 -11.05
C GLN A 112 3.47 -0.12 -10.58
N SER A 113 4.61 0.36 -11.07
CA SER A 113 5.94 -0.15 -10.73
C SER A 113 6.53 0.42 -9.45
N GLY A 114 5.89 1.41 -8.80
CA GLY A 114 6.44 2.04 -7.60
C GLY A 114 6.12 3.52 -7.42
N ILE A 115 6.85 4.14 -6.49
CA ILE A 115 6.74 5.56 -6.15
C ILE A 115 7.92 6.30 -6.76
N TYR A 116 7.62 7.41 -7.44
CA TYR A 116 8.59 8.24 -8.15
C TYR A 116 8.48 9.70 -7.71
N TYR A 117 9.53 10.50 -7.89
CA TYR A 117 9.44 11.96 -7.73
C TYR A 117 9.95 12.70 -8.97
N LEU A 118 9.45 13.93 -9.15
CA LEU A 118 9.93 14.85 -10.17
C LEU A 118 11.02 15.78 -9.59
N PRO A 119 12.24 15.79 -10.15
CA PRO A 119 13.28 16.75 -9.75
C PRO A 119 12.87 18.19 -10.11
N LYS A 120 13.08 19.14 -9.18
CA LYS A 120 12.70 20.55 -9.38
C LYS A 120 13.31 21.22 -10.63
N ALA A 121 14.45 20.73 -11.08
CA ALA A 121 15.17 21.27 -12.24
C ALA A 121 14.69 20.70 -13.58
N SER A 122 13.78 19.71 -13.58
CA SER A 122 13.24 19.13 -14.80
C SER A 122 11.78 19.54 -15.01
N SER A 123 11.48 20.01 -16.22
CA SER A 123 10.13 20.24 -16.74
C SER A 123 9.55 19.01 -17.45
N SER A 124 10.32 17.92 -17.56
CA SER A 124 9.97 16.75 -18.38
C SER A 124 9.45 15.59 -17.51
N LYS A 125 8.30 15.01 -17.88
CA LYS A 125 7.75 13.79 -17.25
C LYS A 125 8.62 12.54 -17.47
N ARG A 126 9.67 12.63 -18.30
CA ARG A 126 10.61 11.52 -18.58
C ARG A 126 11.74 11.43 -17.54
N ASP A 127 11.90 12.43 -16.69
CA ASP A 127 12.98 12.48 -15.69
C ASP A 127 12.53 12.07 -14.28
N LEU A 128 11.52 11.20 -14.20
CA LEU A 128 11.05 10.67 -12.93
C LEU A 128 12.12 9.80 -12.28
N ILE A 129 12.45 10.09 -11.02
CA ILE A 129 13.41 9.30 -10.25
C ILE A 129 12.64 8.36 -9.32
N CYS A 130 12.95 7.06 -9.41
CA CYS A 130 12.34 6.04 -8.56
C CYS A 130 12.81 6.17 -7.11
N ILE A 131 11.86 6.24 -6.18
CA ILE A 131 12.09 6.24 -4.73
C ILE A 131 12.00 4.83 -4.18
N LEU A 132 10.92 4.14 -4.57
CA LEU A 132 10.56 2.82 -4.11
C LEU A 132 10.02 2.05 -5.30
N LYS A 133 10.54 0.85 -5.55
CA LYS A 133 10.03 -0.07 -6.56
C LYS A 133 9.11 -1.07 -5.88
N PHE A 134 7.94 -1.29 -6.46
CA PHE A 134 7.03 -2.34 -6.06
C PHE A 134 7.52 -3.69 -6.60
N ASP A 135 7.38 -4.74 -5.79
CA ASP A 135 7.72 -6.09 -6.26
C ASP A 135 6.77 -6.47 -7.40
N SER A 136 7.32 -7.12 -8.43
CA SER A 136 6.53 -7.67 -9.54
C SER A 136 5.54 -8.74 -9.07
N ASN A 137 5.75 -9.30 -7.87
CA ASN A 137 4.89 -10.29 -7.25
C ASN A 137 3.75 -9.69 -6.41
N ILE A 138 3.52 -8.38 -6.43
CA ILE A 138 2.30 -7.80 -5.87
C ILE A 138 1.14 -8.25 -6.77
N GLN A 139 0.56 -9.39 -6.42
CA GLN A 139 -0.70 -9.86 -6.93
C GLN A 139 -1.79 -9.23 -6.06
N LEU A 140 -2.81 -8.66 -6.71
CA LEU A 140 -4.05 -8.29 -6.03
C LEU A 140 -4.86 -9.56 -5.76
#